data_AF-A0A924FNF9-F1
#
_entry.id   AF-A0A924FNF9-F1
#
_cell.length_a   1.000
_cell.length_b   1.000
_cell.length_c   1.000
_cell.angle_alpha   90.00
_cell.angle_beta   90.00
_cell.angle_gamma   90.00
#
_symmetry.space_group_name_H-M   'P 1'
#
loop_
_entity.id
_entity.type
_entity.pdbx_description
1 polymer ?
#
loop_
_entity_poly.entity_id
_entity_poly.type
_entity_poly.pdbx_seq_one_letter_code
_entity_poly.pdbx_strand_id
1 'polypeptide(L)' 'SSMWEDLEAGRRTEVDYLNGAIVTLAATIGRSAPCNARIVALVRAAEQGARAPIADAQLYRRLMSDQ' A
#
# COMPACT_ATOMS: atom_id res chain seq x y z
N SER A 1 -9.86 -13.95 -5.02
CA SER A 1 -8.52 -13.36 -5.18
C SER A 1 -8.55 -11.95 -4.65
N SER A 2 -8.27 -11.77 -3.37
CA SER A 2 -8.01 -10.45 -2.76
C SER A 2 -6.51 -10.27 -2.54
N MET A 3 -6.04 -9.03 -2.35
CA MET A 3 -4.63 -8.79 -2.02
C MET A 3 -4.18 -9.51 -0.74
N TRP A 4 -5.09 -9.75 0.21
CA TRP A 4 -4.79 -10.52 1.40
C TRP A 4 -4.56 -12.01 1.07
N GLU A 5 -5.43 -12.59 0.24
CA GLU A 5 -5.25 -13.97 -0.25
C GLU A 5 -3.98 -14.13 -1.08
N ASP A 6 -3.58 -13.10 -1.83
CA ASP A 6 -2.31 -13.10 -2.58
C ASP A 6 -1.11 -13.10 -1.63
N LEU A 7 -1.13 -12.25 -0.60
CA LEU A 7 -0.08 -12.22 0.43
C LEU A 7 0.02 -13.54 1.20
N GLU A 8 -1.11 -14.11 1.64
CA GLU A 8 -1.13 -15.40 2.34
C GLU A 8 -0.60 -16.55 1.47
N ALA A 9 -0.86 -16.48 0.16
CA ALA A 9 -0.35 -17.46 -0.80
C ALA A 9 1.06 -17.14 -1.33
N GLY A 10 1.73 -16.09 -0.84
CA GLY A 10 3.06 -15.67 -1.30
C GLY A 10 3.11 -15.22 -2.75
N ARG A 11 1.97 -14.82 -3.32
CA ARG A 11 1.86 -14.27 -4.67
C ARG A 11 2.13 -12.77 -4.65
N ARG A 12 2.51 -12.24 -5.81
CA ARG A 12 2.55 -10.81 -6.04
C ARG A 12 1.12 -10.25 -6.08
N THR A 13 0.90 -9.12 -5.42
CA THR A 13 -0.38 -8.41 -5.37
C THR A 13 -0.52 -7.43 -6.53
N GLU A 14 -1.73 -6.94 -6.77
CA GLU A 14 -2.02 -5.89 -7.75
C GLU A 14 -1.78 -4.46 -7.20
N VAL A 15 -1.03 -4.30 -6.10
CA VAL A 15 -0.94 -3.01 -5.37
C VAL A 15 -0.39 -1.87 -6.23
N ASP A 16 0.54 -2.19 -7.14
CA ASP A 16 1.13 -1.24 -8.07
C ASP A 16 0.10 -0.73 -9.09
N TYR A 17 -0.81 -1.60 -9.56
CA TYR A 17 -1.84 -1.25 -10.53
C TYR A 17 -2.98 -0.46 -9.91
N LEU A 18 -3.34 -0.71 -8.64
CA LEU A 18 -4.42 0.01 -7.97
C LEU A 18 -3.93 1.27 -7.26
N ASN A 19 -3.04 1.11 -6.26
CA ASN A 19 -2.58 2.25 -5.46
C ASN A 19 -1.43 3.01 -6.15
N GLY A 20 -0.55 2.32 -6.86
CA GLY A 20 0.52 2.96 -7.63
C GLY A 20 0.00 3.80 -8.80
N ALA A 21 -1.11 3.39 -9.44
CA ALA A 21 -1.77 4.20 -10.46
C ALA A 21 -2.31 5.52 -9.88
N ILE A 22 -2.88 5.52 -8.68
CA ILE A 22 -3.36 6.74 -8.01
C ILE A 22 -2.20 7.68 -7.69
N VAL A 23 -1.06 7.15 -7.22
CA VAL A 23 0.16 7.94 -6.98
C VAL A 23 0.64 8.59 -8.28
N THR A 24 0.68 7.81 -9.37
CA THR A 24 1.10 8.31 -10.68
C THR A 24 0.16 9.40 -11.17
N LEU A 25 -1.16 9.19 -11.08
CA LEU A 25 -2.17 10.16 -11.49
C LEU A 25 -2.12 11.45 -10.65
N ALA A 26 -1.90 11.35 -9.34
CA ALA A 26 -1.75 12.53 -8.50
C ALA A 26 -0.55 13.39 -8.96
N ALA A 27 0.57 12.74 -9.29
CA ALA A 27 1.76 13.43 -9.77
C ALA A 27 1.51 14.17 -11.10
N THR A 28 0.69 13.62 -12.02
CA THR A 28 0.41 14.29 -13.31
C THR A 28 -0.37 15.60 -13.17
N ILE A 29 -1.09 15.78 -12.07
CA ILE A 29 -1.84 17.00 -11.74
C ILE A 29 -1.14 17.86 -10.68
N GLY A 30 0.14 17.60 -10.38
CA GLY A 30 0.92 18.34 -9.40
C GLY A 30 0.46 18.14 -7.96
N ARG A 31 -0.17 17.01 -7.64
CA ARG A 31 -0.59 16.62 -6.29
C ARG A 31 0.19 15.40 -5.79
N SER A 32 0.07 15.11 -4.51
CA SER A 32 0.55 13.87 -3.89
C SER A 32 -0.61 12.98 -3.46
N ALA A 33 -0.38 11.67 -3.43
CA ALA A 33 -1.29 10.68 -2.85
C ALA A 33 -0.54 9.87 -1.76
N PRO A 34 -0.22 10.50 -0.61
CA PRO A 34 0.69 9.93 0.38
C PRO A 34 0.14 8.65 1.01
N CYS A 35 -1.18 8.56 1.25
CA CYS A 35 -1.81 7.33 1.73
C CYS A 35 -1.60 6.16 0.76
N ASN A 36 -1.83 6.38 -0.54
CA ASN A 36 -1.64 5.35 -1.56
C ASN A 36 -0.17 4.95 -1.70
N ALA A 37 0.75 5.91 -1.64
CA ALA A 37 2.19 5.65 -1.64
C ALA A 37 2.61 4.78 -0.44
N ARG A 38 2.08 5.08 0.74
CA ARG A 38 2.34 4.30 1.97
C ARG A 38 1.77 2.89 1.88
N ILE A 39 0.57 2.72 1.33
CA ILE A 39 -0.03 1.40 1.08
C ILE A 39 0.85 0.57 0.15
N VAL A 40 1.31 1.14 -0.98
CA VAL A 40 2.24 0.46 -1.90
C VAL A 40 3.50 0.00 -1.17
N ALA A 41 4.11 0.88 -0.37
CA ALA A 41 5.31 0.54 0.38
C ALA A 41 5.09 -0.60 1.39
N LEU A 42 4.00 -0.56 2.14
CA LEU A 42 3.67 -1.58 3.15
C LEU A 42 3.38 -2.94 2.51
N VAL A 43 2.63 -2.98 1.42
CA VAL A 43 2.31 -4.24 0.74
C VAL A 43 3.55 -4.83 0.07
N ARG A 44 4.39 -4.01 -0.58
CA ARG A 44 5.67 -4.49 -1.14
C ARG A 44 6.60 -5.07 -0.07
N ALA A 45 6.63 -4.47 1.11
CA ALA A 45 7.38 -5.03 2.24
C ALA A 45 6.79 -6.39 2.67
N ALA A 46 5.46 -6.50 2.74
CA ALA A 46 4.78 -7.76 3.04
C ALA A 46 5.04 -8.86 2.00
N GLU A 47 5.05 -8.53 0.71
CA GLU A 47 5.41 -9.45 -0.38
C GLU A 47 6.85 -9.99 -0.26
N GLN A 48 7.76 -9.22 0.34
CA GLN A 48 9.15 -9.61 0.57
C GLN A 48 9.34 -10.41 1.87
N GLY A 49 8.25 -10.85 2.50
CA GLY A 49 8.30 -11.62 3.75
C GLY A 49 8.56 -10.77 4.99
N ALA A 50 8.61 -9.44 4.88
CA ALA A 50 8.57 -8.60 6.06
C ALA A 50 7.18 -8.73 6.67
N ARG A 51 7.09 -9.25 7.90
CA ARG A 51 5.82 -9.29 8.64
C ARG A 51 5.47 -7.88 9.09
N ALA A 52 5.06 -7.04 8.15
CA ALA A 52 4.47 -5.76 8.47
C ALA A 52 3.15 -6.08 9.20
N PRO A 53 2.94 -5.58 10.42
CA PRO A 53 1.65 -5.72 11.08
C PRO A 53 0.67 -4.83 10.31
N ILE A 54 -0.01 -5.38 9.30
CA ILE A 54 -1.15 -4.74 8.61
C ILE A 54 -2.43 -4.93 9.45
N ALA A 55 -2.28 -5.31 10.73
CA ALA A 55 -3.37 -5.61 11.65
C ALA A 55 -3.27 -4.68 12.85
N ASP A 56 -3.51 -3.38 12.67
CA ASP A 56 -3.72 -2.48 13.78
C ASP A 56 -4.70 -1.35 13.42
N ALA A 57 -5.57 -1.01 14.38
CA ALA A 57 -6.35 0.23 14.36
C ALA A 57 -5.45 1.49 14.29
N GLN A 58 -4.13 1.31 14.37
CA GLN A 58 -3.10 2.33 14.20
C GLN A 58 -2.72 2.56 12.73
N LEU A 59 -3.05 1.66 11.79
CA LEU A 59 -2.78 1.85 10.37
C LEU A 59 -3.39 3.16 9.86
N TYR A 60 -4.66 3.41 10.19
CA TYR A 60 -5.32 4.68 9.86
C TYR A 60 -4.55 5.87 10.42
N ARG A 61 -4.12 5.78 11.69
CA ARG A 61 -3.37 6.85 12.36
C ARG A 61 -2.00 7.08 11.71
N ARG A 62 -1.30 6.02 11.30
CA ARG A 62 -0.02 6.07 10.58
C ARG A 62 -0.16 6.61 9.16
N LEU A 63 -1.28 6.33 8.49
CA LEU A 63 -1.56 6.91 7.17
C LEU A 63 -1.84 8.42 7.27
N MET A 64 -2.42 8.87 8.38
CA MET A 64 -2.82 10.26 8.59
C MET A 64 -1.78 11.10 9.35
N SER A 65 -0.73 10.51 9.92
CA SER A 65 0.27 11.24 10.73
C SER A 65 1.37 11.93 9.94
N ASP A 66 1.53 11.62 8.65
CA ASP A 66 2.58 12.17 7.77
C ASP A 66 2.00 13.20 6.76
N GLN A 67 0.88 13.86 7.09
CA GLN A 67 0.26 14.93 6.30
C GLN A 67 0.73 16.32 6.71
#